data_AF-A0A9D8RLY4-F1
#
_entry.id   AF-A0A9D8RLY4-F1
#
_cell.length_a   1.000
_cell.length_b   1.000
_cell.length_c   1.000
_cell.angle_alpha   90.00
_cell.angle_beta   90.00
_cell.angle_gamma   90.00
#
_symmetry.space_group_name_H-M   'P 1'
#
loop_
_entity.id
_entity.type
_entity.pdbx_description
1 polymer ?
#
loop_
_entity_poly.entity_id
_entity_poly.type
_entity_poly.pdbx_seq_one_letter_code
_entity_poly.pdbx_strand_id
1 'polypeptide(L)'
;ENTITLRHGEKMLFGKDNQKGLVFENMRLKVVTIGEDGYTADDILTHDAHCEDTTLHSMLAAMKWPEYPVAVGVIRDVKDDNVYDAKVTQQLEQVKASSKISCVDDLLRSGETWEIE
;
A
#
# COMPACT_ATOMS: atom_id res chain seq x y z
N GLU A 1 -14.20 -11.94 -21.54
CA GLU A 1 -13.63 -10.75 -20.88
C GLU A 1 -12.44 -11.19 -20.05
N ASN A 2 -11.30 -10.50 -20.18
CA ASN A 2 -10.02 -10.89 -19.56
C ASN A 2 -9.59 -9.87 -18.49
N THR A 3 -10.56 -9.15 -17.96
CA THR A 3 -10.37 -8.00 -17.08
C THR A 3 -11.06 -8.32 -15.77
N ILE A 4 -10.37 -8.11 -14.66
CA ILE A 4 -10.95 -8.26 -13.32
C ILE A 4 -11.13 -6.89 -12.68
N THR A 5 -12.33 -6.63 -12.18
CA THR A 5 -12.63 -5.38 -11.46
C THR A 5 -12.44 -5.64 -9.97
N LEU A 6 -11.44 -4.98 -9.38
CA LEU A 6 -11.12 -5.11 -7.96
C LEU A 6 -11.86 -4.05 -7.15
N ARG A 7 -12.64 -4.50 -6.16
CA ARG A 7 -13.36 -3.68 -5.20
C ARG A 7 -13.16 -4.24 -3.79
N HIS A 8 -12.94 -3.35 -2.83
CA HIS A 8 -12.71 -3.76 -1.45
C HIS A 8 -13.92 -4.53 -0.89
N GLY A 9 -13.66 -5.68 -0.27
CA GLY A 9 -14.67 -6.57 0.31
C GLY A 9 -15.40 -7.45 -0.71
N GLU A 10 -15.14 -7.32 -2.00
CA GLU A 10 -15.75 -8.16 -3.03
C GLU A 10 -14.83 -9.35 -3.39
N LYS A 11 -15.47 -10.48 -3.77
CA LYS A 11 -14.75 -11.65 -4.28
C LYS A 11 -14.12 -11.33 -5.63
N MET A 12 -12.89 -11.75 -5.83
CA MET A 12 -12.13 -11.54 -7.06
C MET A 12 -12.62 -12.43 -8.20
N LEU A 13 -13.73 -12.03 -8.81
CA LEU A 13 -14.43 -12.73 -9.88
C LEU A 13 -14.22 -12.06 -11.24
N PHE A 14 -14.07 -12.87 -12.28
CA PHE A 14 -13.94 -12.38 -13.65
C PHE A 14 -14.40 -13.40 -14.69
N GLY A 15 -14.48 -12.96 -15.94
CA GLY A 15 -14.94 -13.78 -17.07
C GLY A 15 -16.43 -13.61 -17.37
N LYS A 16 -16.89 -14.28 -18.42
CA LYS A 16 -18.29 -14.24 -18.85
C LYS A 16 -19.14 -14.85 -17.72
N ASP A 17 -20.06 -14.07 -17.15
CA ASP A 17 -20.93 -14.47 -16.04
C ASP A 17 -20.23 -14.83 -14.71
N ASN A 18 -19.06 -14.23 -14.40
CA ASN A 18 -18.33 -14.46 -13.14
C ASN A 18 -17.93 -15.93 -12.88
N GLN A 19 -17.76 -16.71 -13.96
CA GLN A 19 -17.43 -18.13 -13.86
C GLN A 19 -15.98 -18.41 -13.44
N LYS A 20 -15.08 -17.41 -13.44
CA LYS A 20 -13.69 -17.56 -13.01
C LYS A 20 -13.39 -16.71 -11.79
N GLY A 21 -12.46 -17.18 -10.97
CA GLY A 21 -11.98 -16.49 -9.77
C GLY A 21 -10.47 -16.58 -9.62
N LEU A 22 -9.94 -15.77 -8.71
CA LEU A 22 -8.56 -15.88 -8.25
C LEU A 22 -8.53 -16.54 -6.87
N VAL A 23 -7.63 -17.50 -6.70
CA VAL A 23 -7.31 -18.11 -5.41
C VAL A 23 -5.85 -17.86 -5.07
N PHE A 24 -5.54 -17.82 -3.78
CA PHE A 24 -4.18 -17.68 -3.29
C PHE A 24 -3.73 -19.01 -2.67
N GLU A 25 -2.89 -19.75 -3.38
CA GLU A 25 -2.33 -21.03 -2.94
C GLU A 25 -0.81 -21.00 -3.10
N ASN A 26 -0.08 -21.57 -2.14
CA ASN A 26 1.39 -21.74 -2.22
C ASN A 26 2.14 -20.43 -2.53
N MET A 27 1.73 -19.32 -1.92
CA MET A 27 2.28 -17.97 -2.15
C MET A 27 2.17 -17.48 -3.61
N ARG A 28 1.26 -18.04 -4.41
CA ARG A 28 1.00 -17.62 -5.78
C ARG A 28 -0.49 -17.46 -6.03
N LEU A 29 -0.81 -16.53 -6.93
CA LEU A 29 -2.15 -16.37 -7.44
C LEU A 29 -2.40 -17.44 -8.50
N LYS A 30 -3.57 -18.07 -8.44
CA LYS A 30 -4.00 -19.08 -9.40
C LYS A 30 -5.39 -18.71 -9.91
N VAL A 31 -5.56 -18.79 -11.22
CA VAL A 31 -6.87 -18.63 -11.86
C VAL A 31 -7.60 -19.96 -11.78
N VAL A 32 -8.83 -19.95 -11.26
CA VAL A 32 -9.70 -21.14 -11.18
C VAL A 32 -11.05 -20.85 -11.82
N THR A 33 -11.73 -21.89 -12.27
CA THR A 33 -13.14 -21.83 -12.69
C THR A 33 -14.01 -22.32 -11.54
N ILE A 34 -15.08 -21.61 -11.21
CA ILE A 34 -16.00 -21.98 -10.12
C ILE A 34 -16.77 -23.22 -10.53
N GLY A 35 -16.76 -24.27 -9.70
CA GLY A 35 -17.44 -25.54 -9.98
C GLY A 35 -16.62 -26.54 -10.79
N GLU A 36 -15.41 -26.17 -11.25
CA GLU A 36 -14.41 -27.11 -11.74
C GLU A 36 -13.36 -27.37 -10.65
N ASP A 37 -12.73 -28.54 -10.66
CA ASP A 37 -11.65 -28.94 -9.71
C ASP A 37 -12.02 -28.87 -8.20
N GLY A 38 -13.32 -28.79 -7.88
CA GLY A 38 -13.81 -28.73 -6.50
C GLY A 38 -13.75 -27.34 -5.85
N TYR A 39 -13.36 -26.31 -6.60
CA TYR A 39 -13.34 -24.93 -6.10
C TYR A 39 -14.75 -24.35 -6.06
N THR A 40 -15.14 -23.88 -4.88
CA THR A 40 -16.42 -23.22 -4.66
C THR A 40 -16.25 -21.70 -4.65
N ALA A 41 -17.36 -20.96 -4.66
CA ALA A 41 -17.30 -19.51 -4.51
C ALA A 41 -16.60 -19.08 -3.21
N ASP A 42 -16.53 -19.94 -2.19
CA ASP A 42 -15.92 -19.63 -0.89
C ASP A 42 -14.39 -19.69 -0.89
N ASP A 43 -13.80 -20.46 -1.80
CA ASP A 43 -12.36 -20.57 -1.96
C ASP A 43 -11.74 -19.33 -2.64
N ILE A 44 -12.58 -18.45 -3.19
CA ILE A 44 -12.17 -17.30 -3.97
C ILE A 44 -11.68 -16.20 -3.05
N LEU A 45 -10.52 -15.63 -3.41
CA LEU A 45 -9.91 -14.55 -2.67
C LEU A 45 -10.85 -13.34 -2.62
N THR A 46 -11.08 -12.82 -1.42
CA THR A 46 -11.78 -11.55 -1.21
C THR A 46 -10.75 -10.43 -1.25
N HIS A 47 -11.01 -9.40 -2.04
CA HIS A 47 -10.06 -8.28 -2.18
C HIS A 47 -10.10 -7.37 -0.96
N ASP A 48 -8.94 -7.21 -0.32
CA ASP A 48 -8.77 -6.22 0.74
C ASP A 48 -7.80 -5.12 0.29
N ALA A 49 -8.36 -4.01 -0.18
CA ALA A 49 -7.60 -2.81 -0.52
C ALA A 49 -6.89 -2.15 0.69
N HIS A 50 -7.38 -2.35 1.92
CA HIS A 50 -6.86 -1.73 3.14
C HIS A 50 -5.78 -2.57 3.83
N CYS A 51 -5.46 -3.76 3.31
CA CYS A 51 -4.44 -4.62 3.89
C CYS A 51 -3.07 -3.91 3.90
N GLU A 52 -2.42 -3.83 5.06
CA GLU A 52 -1.10 -3.20 5.16
C GLU A 52 -0.02 -3.97 4.38
N ASP A 53 -0.20 -5.30 4.27
CA ASP A 53 0.71 -6.18 3.56
C ASP A 53 0.71 -5.90 2.06
N THR A 54 1.90 -5.61 1.54
CA THR A 54 2.08 -5.17 0.16
C THR A 54 2.22 -6.32 -0.82
N THR A 55 2.32 -7.56 -0.34
CA THR A 55 2.64 -8.74 -1.14
C THR A 55 1.50 -9.01 -2.12
N LEU A 56 0.26 -9.08 -1.62
CA LEU A 56 -0.91 -9.34 -2.46
C LEU A 56 -1.14 -8.23 -3.48
N HIS A 57 -1.09 -6.96 -3.06
CA HIS A 57 -1.26 -5.82 -3.97
C HIS A 57 -0.20 -5.80 -5.08
N SER A 58 1.06 -6.10 -4.72
CA SER A 58 2.15 -6.19 -5.70
C SER A 58 1.94 -7.34 -6.68
N MET A 59 1.46 -8.49 -6.22
CA MET A 59 1.14 -9.63 -7.08
C MET A 59 -0.04 -9.33 -8.02
N LEU A 60 -1.08 -8.65 -7.52
CA LEU A 60 -2.21 -8.19 -8.33
C LEU A 60 -1.75 -7.19 -9.41
N ALA A 61 -0.88 -6.24 -9.06
CA ALA A 61 -0.32 -5.25 -9.99
C ALA A 61 0.66 -5.88 -11.00
N ALA A 62 1.35 -6.97 -10.63
CA ALA A 62 2.28 -7.68 -11.48
C ALA A 62 1.61 -8.70 -12.42
N MET A 63 0.28 -8.84 -12.39
CA MET A 63 -0.45 -9.70 -13.31
C MET A 63 -0.19 -9.30 -14.76
N LYS A 64 0.21 -10.28 -15.57
CA LYS A 64 0.46 -10.09 -17.00
C LYS A 64 -0.36 -11.08 -17.82
N TRP A 65 -0.89 -10.55 -18.92
CA TRP A 65 -1.42 -11.37 -20.00
C TRP A 65 -0.28 -12.19 -20.64
N PRO A 66 -0.49 -13.46 -21.05
CA PRO A 66 -1.75 -14.20 -21.20
C PRO A 66 -2.19 -15.05 -19.99
N GLU A 67 -1.33 -15.21 -18.99
CA GLU A 67 -1.60 -16.14 -17.87
C GLU A 67 -2.63 -15.59 -16.87
N TYR A 68 -2.67 -14.27 -16.68
CA TYR A 68 -3.54 -13.62 -15.69
C TYR A 68 -4.47 -12.58 -16.33
N PRO A 69 -5.65 -12.31 -15.73
CA PRO A 69 -6.49 -11.19 -16.13
C PRO A 69 -5.80 -9.86 -15.81
N VAL A 70 -6.18 -8.81 -16.54
CA VAL A 70 -5.74 -7.44 -16.22
C VAL A 70 -6.57 -6.90 -15.06
N ALA A 71 -5.91 -6.56 -13.96
CA ALA A 71 -6.53 -5.96 -12.78
C ALA A 71 -6.83 -4.47 -13.00
N VAL A 72 -8.08 -4.06 -12.73
CA VAL A 72 -8.55 -2.69 -12.85
C VAL A 72 -9.41 -2.32 -11.64
N GLY A 73 -9.38 -1.07 -11.22
CA GLY A 73 -10.08 -0.61 -10.01
C GLY A 73 -9.09 -0.22 -8.92
N VAL A 74 -9.51 -0.35 -7.66
CA VAL A 74 -8.69 0.03 -6.50
C VAL A 74 -7.87 -1.17 -6.05
N ILE A 75 -6.58 -1.20 -6.42
CA ILE A 75 -5.67 -2.29 -6.05
C ILE A 75 -5.23 -2.14 -4.59
N ARG A 76 -4.91 -0.92 -4.15
CA ARG A 76 -4.47 -0.60 -2.79
C ARG A 76 -5.02 0.76 -2.37
N ASP A 77 -5.60 0.81 -1.18
CA ASP A 77 -6.04 2.03 -0.50
C ASP A 77 -5.65 1.89 0.97
N VAL A 78 -4.45 2.32 1.32
CA VAL A 78 -3.92 2.23 2.68
C VAL A 78 -3.49 3.61 3.12
N LYS A 79 -3.92 4.01 4.32
CA LYS A 79 -3.38 5.19 4.98
C LYS A 79 -1.96 4.86 5.43
N ASP A 80 -0.98 5.41 4.74
CA ASP A 80 0.40 5.29 5.17
C ASP A 80 0.70 6.42 6.16
N ASP A 81 1.00 6.08 7.40
CA ASP A 81 1.44 7.04 8.42
C ASP A 81 2.85 7.60 8.12
N ASN A 82 3.56 7.04 7.14
CA ASN A 82 4.93 7.42 6.77
C ASN A 82 4.99 8.28 5.50
N VAL A 83 4.02 9.17 5.30
CA VAL A 83 4.12 10.16 4.23
C VAL A 83 5.35 11.03 4.48
N TYR A 84 6.27 11.08 3.52
CA TYR A 84 7.55 11.79 3.64
C TYR A 84 7.38 13.22 4.16
N ASP A 85 6.44 13.97 3.58
CA ASP A 85 6.19 15.38 3.92
C ASP A 85 5.73 15.56 5.38
N ALA A 86 4.83 14.69 5.85
CA ALA A 86 4.37 14.69 7.23
C ALA A 86 5.52 14.35 8.20
N LYS A 87 6.38 13.38 7.84
CA LYS A 87 7.53 13.00 8.65
C LYS A 87 8.61 14.07 8.73
N VAL A 88 8.91 14.75 7.62
CA VAL A 88 9.87 15.87 7.62
C VAL A 88 9.37 17.01 8.51
N THR A 89 8.07 17.32 8.42
CA THR A 89 7.46 18.36 9.27
C THR A 89 7.55 17.98 10.75
N GLN A 90 7.18 16.76 11.11
CA GLN A 90 7.26 16.26 12.48
C GLN A 90 8.70 16.28 13.02
N GLN A 91 9.68 15.87 12.20
CA GLN A 91 11.09 15.91 12.57
C GLN A 91 11.57 17.35 12.81
N LEU A 92 11.19 18.30 11.94
CA LEU A 92 11.52 19.71 12.11
C LEU A 92 10.91 20.28 13.39
N GLU A 93 9.66 19.96 13.72
CA GLU A 93 9.02 20.38 14.97
C GLU A 93 9.74 19.81 16.20
N GLN A 94 10.09 18.53 16.17
CA GLN A 94 10.83 17.88 17.25
C GLN A 94 12.22 18.52 17.46
N VAL A 95 12.93 18.84 16.37
CA VAL A 95 14.23 19.53 16.44
C VAL A 95 14.08 20.96 16.94
N LYS A 96 13.05 21.71 16.49
CA LYS A 96 12.75 23.04 17.01
C LYS A 96 12.44 23.02 18.52
N ALA A 97 11.69 22.04 19.00
CA ALA A 97 11.34 21.92 20.41
C ALA A 97 12.52 21.50 21.31
N SER A 98 13.46 20.73 20.79
CA SER A 98 14.65 20.26 21.52
C SER A 98 15.87 21.18 21.39
N SER A 99 15.87 22.11 20.43
CA SER A 99 16.95 23.07 20.24
C SER A 99 17.03 24.05 21.40
N LYS A 100 18.23 24.22 21.95
CA LYS A 100 18.54 25.28 22.94
C LYS A 100 18.65 26.67 22.30
N ILE A 101 18.73 26.73 20.98
CA ILE A 101 18.92 27.96 20.21
C ILE A 101 17.56 28.32 19.60
N SER A 102 16.96 29.38 20.13
CA SER A 102 15.61 29.84 19.77
C SER A 102 15.61 31.01 18.78
N CYS A 103 16.73 31.73 18.70
CA CYS A 103 16.88 32.90 17.84
C CYS A 103 18.31 33.00 17.27
N VAL A 104 18.50 33.83 16.23
CA VAL A 104 19.81 34.07 15.61
C VAL A 104 20.81 34.63 16.62
N ASP A 105 20.35 35.40 17.61
CA ASP A 105 21.17 35.98 18.65
C ASP A 105 21.71 34.92 19.63
N ASP A 106 20.90 33.92 20.00
CA ASP A 106 21.33 32.71 20.72
C ASP A 106 22.37 31.91 19.92
N LEU A 107 22.18 31.80 18.61
CA LEU A 107 23.13 31.10 17.74
C LEU A 107 24.49 31.82 17.75
N LEU A 108 24.48 33.13 17.57
CA LEU A 108 25.69 33.96 17.53
C LEU A 108 26.41 33.99 18.89
N ARG A 109 25.67 33.87 20.00
CA ARG A 109 26.22 33.81 21.36
C ARG A 109 26.53 32.39 21.86
N SER A 110 26.14 31.35 21.13
CA SER A 110 26.42 29.95 21.52
C SER A 110 27.89 29.54 21.35
N GLY A 111 28.69 30.36 20.67
CA GLY A 111 30.15 30.21 20.55
C GLY A 111 30.92 31.03 21.58
N GLU A 112 32.25 31.00 21.50
CA GLU A 112 33.12 31.83 22.35
C GLU A 112 33.05 33.28 21.90
N THR A 113 32.33 34.11 22.65
CA THR A 113 32.25 35.56 22.43
C THR A 113 32.99 36.30 23.54
N TRP A 114 33.65 37.41 23.20
CA TRP A 114 34.42 38.25 24.13
C TRP A 114 33.88 39.67 24.06
N GLU A 115 33.69 40.30 25.22
CA GLU A 115 33.39 41.74 25.32
C GLU A 115 34.69 42.54 25.34
N ILE A 116 34.74 43.64 24.60
CA ILE A 116 35.86 44.58 24.57
C ILE A 116 35.43 45.83 25.34
N GLU A 117 36.12 46.15 26.44
CA GLU A 117 36.06 47.45 27.14
C GLU A 117 37.05 48.46 26.55
#